data_AF-A0A350P8X9-F1
#
_entry.id   AF-A0A350P8X9-F1
#
_cell.length_a   1.000
_cell.length_b   1.000
_cell.length_c   1.000
_cell.angle_alpha   90.00
_cell.angle_beta   90.00
_cell.angle_gamma   90.00
#
_symmetry.space_group_name_H-M   'P 1'
#
loop_
_entity.id
_entity.type
_entity.pdbx_description
1 polymer ?
#
loop_
_entity_poly.entity_id
_entity_poly.type
_entity_poly.pdbx_seq_one_letter_code
_entity_poly.pdbx_strand_id
1 'polypeptide(L)'
;YVGHYHNFDYVEGVFDMIKHFVAQGFKPIIVTNQSGIARGYFTEADFLNLMKQVQDEFSDQGLPHIPVFYCPHHPEGNLSAYQVMCECRKPKPGMLLNAAKQYAIDLPNSIMIGDSWRDIEAGQAAGVKWCVYVSDKAPPLEADKSQVYLVNKLTDIPGSIE
;
A
#
# COMPACT_ATOMS: atom_id res chain seq x y z
N TYR A 1 4.05 -13.87 -0.78
CA TYR A 1 2.96 -13.58 0.17
C TYR A 1 3.58 -13.51 1.54
N VAL A 2 3.38 -12.42 2.27
CA VAL A 2 4.06 -12.19 3.56
C VAL A 2 3.01 -12.23 4.66
N GLY A 3 2.98 -13.34 5.41
CA GLY A 3 2.09 -13.53 6.56
C GLY A 3 2.83 -13.79 7.86
N HIS A 4 4.15 -13.94 7.80
CA HIS A 4 5.00 -14.16 8.97
C HIS A 4 6.26 -13.30 8.86
N TYR A 5 6.72 -12.83 10.00
CA TYR A 5 7.82 -11.88 10.12
C TYR A 5 9.17 -12.41 9.63
N HIS A 6 9.44 -13.70 9.79
CA HIS A 6 10.71 -14.30 9.32
C HIS A 6 10.93 -14.23 7.80
N ASN A 7 9.89 -13.85 7.02
CA ASN A 7 9.97 -13.62 5.57
C ASN A 7 9.68 -12.15 5.21
N PHE A 8 9.83 -11.23 6.16
CA PHE A 8 9.59 -9.81 5.98
C PHE A 8 10.93 -9.08 5.99
N ASP A 9 11.23 -8.41 4.87
CA ASP A 9 12.40 -7.53 4.74
C ASP A 9 11.92 -6.14 4.34
N TYR A 10 12.49 -5.12 4.98
CA TYR A 10 12.27 -3.73 4.57
C TYR A 10 13.01 -3.43 3.28
N VAL A 11 12.32 -2.75 2.36
CA VAL A 11 12.96 -2.21 1.16
C VAL A 11 13.91 -1.08 1.57
N GLU A 12 15.09 -1.06 0.98
CA GLU A 12 16.08 0.00 1.18
C GLU A 12 15.45 1.39 1.00
N GLY A 13 15.69 2.29 1.96
CA GLY A 13 15.19 3.67 1.94
C GLY A 13 13.74 3.87 2.40
N VAL A 14 12.99 2.81 2.75
CA VAL A 14 11.57 2.95 3.14
C VAL A 14 11.38 3.84 4.36
N PHE A 15 12.20 3.70 5.40
CA PHE A 15 12.09 4.52 6.61
C PHE A 15 12.41 5.99 6.33
N ASP A 16 13.47 6.27 5.57
CA ASP A 16 13.87 7.64 5.22
C ASP A 16 12.83 8.32 4.35
N MET A 17 12.26 7.60 3.38
CA MET A 17 11.15 8.07 2.55
C MET A 17 9.94 8.45 3.41
N ILE A 18 9.53 7.60 4.35
CA ILE A 18 8.38 7.90 5.21
C ILE A 18 8.70 9.13 6.09
N LYS A 19 9.89 9.19 6.70
CA LYS A 19 10.33 10.35 7.51
C LYS A 19 10.29 11.65 6.71
N HIS A 20 10.76 11.62 5.46
CA HIS A 20 10.75 12.77 4.57
C HIS A 20 9.34 13.31 4.34
N PHE A 21 8.38 12.46 3.98
CA PHE A 21 6.99 12.89 3.76
C PHE A 21 6.29 13.29 5.06
N VAL A 22 6.54 12.61 6.18
CA VAL A 22 6.04 13.02 7.50
C VAL A 22 6.52 14.42 7.88
N ALA A 23 7.80 14.74 7.62
CA ALA A 23 8.36 16.07 7.88
C ALA A 23 7.72 17.19 7.03
N GLN A 24 7.13 16.83 5.88
CA GLN A 24 6.36 17.74 5.03
C GLN A 24 4.87 17.84 5.41
N GLY A 25 4.44 17.13 6.45
CA GLY A 25 3.06 17.15 6.93
C GLY A 25 2.14 16.09 6.31
N PHE A 26 2.67 15.16 5.51
CA PHE A 26 1.89 14.03 5.03
C PHE A 26 1.60 13.02 6.14
N LYS A 27 0.45 12.37 6.03
CA LYS A 27 0.06 11.27 6.89
C LYS A 27 0.31 9.93 6.18
N PRO A 28 1.31 9.13 6.59
CA PRO A 28 1.55 7.84 5.98
C PRO A 28 0.41 6.87 6.32
N ILE A 29 -0.03 6.10 5.32
CA ILE A 29 -1.03 5.04 5.46
C ILE A 29 -0.63 3.87 4.58
N ILE A 30 -0.74 2.65 5.13
CA ILE A 30 -0.51 1.42 4.39
C ILE A 30 -1.85 0.93 3.83
N VAL A 31 -1.89 0.67 2.53
CA VAL A 31 -3.02 0.00 1.85
C VAL A 31 -2.53 -1.25 1.12
N THR A 32 -2.94 -2.46 1.56
CA THR A 32 -2.30 -3.71 1.11
C THR A 32 -3.28 -4.83 0.74
N ASN A 33 -3.00 -5.54 -0.36
CA ASN A 33 -3.78 -6.72 -0.75
C ASN A 33 -3.18 -7.96 -0.07
N GLN A 34 -3.93 -8.63 0.81
CA GLN A 34 -3.50 -9.80 1.57
C GLN A 34 -4.29 -11.06 1.20
N SER A 35 -4.38 -11.38 -0.10
CA SER A 35 -5.09 -12.57 -0.57
C SER A 35 -4.44 -13.90 -0.16
N GLY A 36 -3.27 -13.89 0.48
CA GLY A 36 -2.72 -15.07 1.13
C GLY A 36 -3.68 -15.64 2.19
N ILE A 37 -4.45 -14.76 2.84
CA ILE A 37 -5.50 -15.13 3.79
C ILE A 37 -6.60 -15.92 3.08
N ALA A 38 -7.24 -15.37 2.04
CA ALA A 38 -8.25 -16.10 1.27
C ALA A 38 -7.76 -17.42 0.67
N ARG A 39 -6.47 -17.53 0.35
CA ARG A 39 -5.85 -18.75 -0.20
C ARG A 39 -5.48 -19.78 0.87
N GLY A 40 -5.55 -19.43 2.15
CA GLY A 40 -5.21 -20.29 3.28
C GLY A 40 -3.70 -20.45 3.50
N TYR A 41 -2.87 -19.53 2.99
CA TYR A 41 -1.41 -19.58 3.19
C TYR A 41 -1.00 -19.15 4.60
N PHE A 42 -1.81 -18.31 5.24
CA PHE A 42 -1.69 -17.87 6.63
C PHE A 42 -3.04 -17.33 7.09
N THR A 43 -3.24 -17.19 8.40
CA THR A 43 -4.48 -16.66 8.98
C THR A 43 -4.47 -15.14 9.03
N GLU A 44 -5.65 -14.53 9.20
CA GLU A 44 -5.74 -13.10 9.47
C GLU A 44 -5.03 -12.72 10.79
N ALA A 45 -5.07 -13.59 11.80
CA ALA A 45 -4.35 -13.38 13.06
C ALA A 45 -2.83 -13.33 12.84
N ASP A 46 -2.27 -14.17 11.97
CA ASP A 46 -0.85 -14.13 11.61
C ASP A 46 -0.47 -12.78 11.00
N PHE A 47 -1.29 -12.29 10.06
CA PHE A 47 -1.10 -10.97 9.46
C PHE A 47 -1.17 -9.85 10.50
N LEU A 48 -2.15 -9.86 11.40
CA LEU A 48 -2.28 -8.85 12.45
C LEU A 48 -1.09 -8.86 13.42
N ASN A 49 -0.58 -10.04 13.76
CA ASN A 49 0.64 -10.18 14.58
C ASN A 49 1.88 -9.63 13.86
N LEU A 50 2.03 -9.91 12.56
CA LEU A 50 3.07 -9.31 11.72
C LEU A 50 2.97 -7.79 11.73
N MET A 51 1.76 -7.24 11.51
CA MET A 51 1.58 -5.79 11.47
C MET A 51 1.89 -5.14 12.81
N LYS A 52 1.65 -5.80 13.94
CA LYS A 52 2.07 -5.31 15.26
C LYS A 52 3.60 -5.14 15.33
N GLN A 53 4.35 -6.15 14.91
CA GLN A 53 5.82 -6.09 14.90
C GLN A 53 6.34 -4.98 13.97
N VAL A 54 5.72 -4.84 12.80
CA VAL A 54 6.04 -3.75 11.87
C VAL A 54 5.78 -2.36 12.48
N GLN A 55 4.71 -2.19 13.28
CA GLN A 55 4.45 -0.94 14.00
C GLN A 55 5.50 -0.68 15.10
N ASP A 56 5.90 -1.72 15.85
CA ASP A 56 6.92 -1.61 16.87
C ASP A 56 8.25 -1.12 16.25
N GLU A 57 8.63 -1.65 15.10
CA GLU A 57 9.82 -1.20 14.37
C GLU A 57 9.69 0.21 13.79
N PHE A 58 8.53 0.60 13.27
CA PHE A 58 8.30 1.99 12.88
C PHE A 58 8.47 2.93 14.08
N SER A 59 7.94 2.54 15.24
CA SER A 59 8.10 3.29 16.48
C SER A 59 9.57 3.38 16.90
N ASP A 60 10.34 2.30 16.83
CA ASP A 60 11.79 2.28 17.13
C ASP A 60 12.58 3.19 16.18
N GLN A 61 12.10 3.36 14.94
CA GLN A 61 12.66 4.30 13.96
C GLN A 61 12.20 5.74 14.14
N GLY A 62 11.37 6.03 15.15
CA GLY A 62 10.83 7.37 15.43
C GLY A 62 9.69 7.80 14.51
N LEU A 63 9.05 6.86 13.82
CA LEU A 63 7.87 7.12 12.99
C LEU A 63 6.59 7.09 13.83
N PRO A 64 5.55 7.87 13.46
CA PRO A 64 4.25 7.75 14.10
C PRO A 64 3.62 6.39 13.78
N HIS A 65 2.59 6.02 14.56
CA HIS A 65 1.74 4.88 14.20
C HIS A 65 1.15 5.07 12.79
N ILE A 66 1.40 4.10 11.90
CA ILE A 66 0.99 4.15 10.49
C ILE A 66 -0.27 3.30 10.33
N PRO A 67 -1.46 3.87 10.10
CA PRO A 67 -2.67 3.09 9.89
C PRO A 67 -2.54 2.09 8.74
N VAL A 68 -3.12 0.90 8.92
CA VAL A 68 -3.06 -0.18 7.93
C VAL A 68 -4.48 -0.55 7.51
N PHE A 69 -4.77 -0.40 6.23
CA PHE A 69 -5.95 -0.95 5.58
C PHE A 69 -5.51 -2.11 4.71
N TYR A 70 -6.20 -3.24 4.84
CA TYR A 70 -5.85 -4.43 4.08
C TYR A 70 -7.10 -5.12 3.52
N CYS A 71 -6.91 -5.83 2.41
CA CYS A 71 -7.94 -6.65 1.80
C CYS A 71 -7.57 -8.14 1.91
N PRO A 72 -8.25 -8.94 2.74
CA PRO A 72 -8.01 -10.38 2.84
C PRO A 72 -8.62 -11.18 1.69
N HIS A 73 -9.54 -10.58 0.91
CA HIS A 73 -10.41 -11.26 -0.04
C HIS A 73 -9.74 -11.67 -1.37
N HIS A 74 -10.26 -12.74 -1.97
CA HIS A 74 -9.98 -13.16 -3.35
C HIS A 74 -11.15 -13.99 -3.91
N PRO A 75 -11.67 -13.74 -5.13
CA PRO A 75 -12.81 -14.49 -5.67
C PRO A 75 -12.54 -15.99 -5.86
N GLU A 76 -11.28 -16.33 -6.16
CA GLU A 76 -10.79 -17.71 -6.25
C GLU A 76 -10.05 -18.15 -4.97
N GLY A 77 -10.48 -17.63 -3.81
CA GLY A 77 -9.98 -18.06 -2.50
C GLY A 77 -10.40 -19.50 -2.17
N ASN A 78 -9.62 -20.16 -1.31
CA ASN A 78 -9.92 -21.49 -0.79
C ASN A 78 -10.75 -21.45 0.50
N LEU A 79 -10.77 -20.31 1.20
CA LEU A 79 -11.53 -20.10 2.43
C LEU A 79 -12.81 -19.32 2.14
N SER A 80 -13.96 -19.97 2.38
CA SER A 80 -15.28 -19.40 2.07
C SER A 80 -15.53 -18.03 2.71
N ALA A 81 -15.02 -17.80 3.92
CA ALA A 81 -15.14 -16.52 4.62
C ALA A 81 -14.50 -15.33 3.86
N TYR A 82 -13.51 -15.60 2.99
CA TYR A 82 -12.79 -14.57 2.24
C TYR A 82 -12.93 -14.72 0.72
N GLN A 83 -13.69 -15.72 0.27
CA GLN A 83 -13.91 -16.02 -1.14
C GLN A 83 -15.03 -15.15 -1.72
N VAL A 84 -14.71 -13.89 -1.99
CA VAL A 84 -15.73 -12.91 -2.40
C VAL A 84 -15.17 -11.84 -3.33
N MET A 85 -16.02 -11.32 -4.21
CA MET A 85 -15.79 -10.07 -4.91
C MET A 85 -16.04 -8.91 -3.94
N CYS A 86 -15.04 -8.07 -3.73
CA CYS A 86 -15.12 -6.96 -2.78
C CYS A 86 -14.77 -5.62 -3.46
N GLU A 87 -15.00 -4.52 -2.74
CA GLU A 87 -14.62 -3.17 -3.18
C GLU A 87 -13.25 -2.72 -2.65
N CYS A 88 -12.68 -3.44 -1.68
CA CYS A 88 -11.41 -3.08 -1.06
C CYS A 88 -10.19 -3.58 -1.82
N ARG A 89 -10.29 -4.66 -2.61
CA ARG A 89 -9.14 -5.25 -3.32
C ARG A 89 -8.68 -4.34 -4.46
N LYS A 90 -7.43 -3.86 -4.40
CA LYS A 90 -6.80 -3.13 -5.52
C LYS A 90 -6.82 -4.01 -6.79
N PRO A 91 -7.24 -3.50 -7.96
CA PRO A 91 -7.24 -2.09 -8.36
C PRO A 91 -8.44 -1.24 -7.93
N LYS A 92 -9.41 -1.79 -7.19
CA LYS A 92 -10.49 -0.97 -6.66
C LYS A 92 -9.99 -0.01 -5.55
N PRO A 93 -10.56 1.20 -5.46
CA PRO A 93 -10.07 2.24 -4.56
C PRO A 93 -10.58 2.13 -3.12
N GLY A 94 -11.36 1.09 -2.78
CA GLY A 94 -12.12 1.07 -1.52
C GLY A 94 -11.28 1.24 -0.24
N MET A 95 -10.06 0.69 -0.20
CA MET A 95 -9.15 0.92 0.95
C MET A 95 -8.73 2.39 1.06
N LEU A 96 -8.43 3.05 -0.05
CA LEU A 96 -8.02 4.46 -0.07
C LEU A 96 -9.19 5.37 0.33
N LEU A 97 -10.38 5.11 -0.20
CA LEU A 97 -11.60 5.86 0.13
C LEU A 97 -11.97 5.72 1.61
N ASN A 98 -11.84 4.50 2.16
CA ASN A 98 -12.05 4.26 3.60
C ASN A 98 -11.03 5.00 4.46
N ALA A 99 -9.75 4.97 4.07
CA ALA A 99 -8.70 5.72 4.76
C ALA A 99 -8.97 7.22 4.73
N ALA A 100 -9.36 7.77 3.57
CA ALA A 100 -9.68 9.18 3.43
C ALA A 100 -10.86 9.60 4.30
N LYS A 101 -11.92 8.78 4.35
CA LYS A 101 -13.06 9.03 5.23
C LYS A 101 -12.67 8.97 6.71
N GLN A 102 -11.93 7.96 7.13
CA GLN A 102 -11.58 7.74 8.54
C GLN A 102 -10.61 8.80 9.08
N TYR A 103 -9.69 9.29 8.24
CA TYR A 103 -8.63 10.20 8.66
C TYR A 103 -8.74 11.61 8.05
N ALA A 104 -9.86 11.93 7.40
CA ALA A 104 -10.10 13.20 6.71
C ALA A 104 -8.96 13.58 5.76
N ILE A 105 -8.54 12.64 4.90
CA ILE A 105 -7.43 12.82 3.96
C ILE A 105 -7.93 13.49 2.69
N ASP A 106 -7.14 14.44 2.21
CA ASP A 106 -7.33 15.07 0.90
C ASP A 106 -6.62 14.25 -0.19
N LEU A 107 -7.38 13.35 -0.84
CA LEU A 107 -6.85 12.45 -1.89
C LEU A 107 -6.23 13.22 -3.08
N PRO A 108 -6.86 14.28 -3.61
CA PRO A 108 -6.24 15.15 -4.61
C PRO A 108 -4.90 15.78 -4.24
N ASN A 109 -4.54 15.84 -2.95
CA ASN A 109 -3.23 16.30 -2.48
C ASN A 109 -2.41 15.18 -1.83
N SER A 110 -2.71 13.92 -2.18
CA SER A 110 -2.02 12.74 -1.70
C SER A 110 -1.13 12.11 -2.80
N ILE A 111 -0.27 11.18 -2.37
CA ILE A 111 0.62 10.39 -3.24
C ILE A 111 0.37 8.91 -2.99
N MET A 112 0.20 8.12 -4.05
CA MET A 112 0.08 6.66 -3.97
C MET A 112 1.39 6.02 -4.44
N ILE A 113 2.02 5.22 -3.58
CA ILE A 113 3.30 4.54 -3.89
C ILE A 113 3.04 3.03 -3.88
N GLY A 114 3.42 2.32 -4.94
CA GLY A 114 3.25 0.87 -5.03
C GLY A 114 4.10 0.21 -6.10
N ASP A 115 4.26 -1.11 -6.00
CA ASP A 115 5.09 -1.94 -6.87
C ASP A 115 4.28 -2.67 -7.95
N SER A 116 2.95 -2.63 -7.84
CA SER A 116 2.03 -3.24 -8.80
C SER A 116 1.27 -2.17 -9.56
N TRP A 117 1.01 -2.39 -10.84
CA TRP A 117 0.15 -1.48 -11.60
C TRP A 117 -1.26 -1.33 -11.00
N ARG A 118 -1.75 -2.36 -10.32
CA ARG A 118 -3.03 -2.31 -9.59
C ARG A 118 -3.04 -1.25 -8.48
N ASP A 119 -1.89 -0.92 -7.92
CA ASP A 119 -1.75 0.14 -6.92
C ASP A 119 -1.98 1.52 -7.54
N ILE A 120 -1.43 1.70 -8.73
CA ILE A 120 -1.56 2.92 -9.55
C ILE A 120 -3.02 3.10 -9.98
N GLU A 121 -3.65 2.05 -10.49
CA GLU A 121 -5.06 2.06 -10.86
C GLU A 121 -5.96 2.40 -9.66
N ALA A 122 -5.65 1.86 -8.47
CA ALA A 122 -6.40 2.18 -7.26
C ALA A 122 -6.21 3.63 -6.81
N GLY A 123 -5.00 4.18 -6.95
CA GLY A 123 -4.70 5.60 -6.69
C GLY A 123 -5.48 6.52 -7.64
N GLN A 124 -5.37 6.27 -8.94
CA GLN A 124 -6.09 7.02 -9.98
C GLN A 124 -7.61 6.96 -9.78
N ALA A 125 -8.16 5.77 -9.54
CA ALA A 125 -9.60 5.58 -9.29
C ALA A 125 -10.08 6.26 -7.99
N ALA A 126 -9.20 6.46 -7.01
CA ALA A 126 -9.49 7.21 -5.79
C ALA A 126 -9.35 8.73 -5.97
N GLY A 127 -8.84 9.21 -7.11
CA GLY A 127 -8.55 10.63 -7.34
C GLY A 127 -7.27 11.12 -6.68
N VAL A 128 -6.31 10.23 -6.44
CA VAL A 128 -4.97 10.61 -5.97
C VAL A 128 -4.22 11.30 -7.10
N LYS A 129 -3.68 12.50 -6.85
CA LYS A 129 -3.04 13.32 -7.89
C LYS A 129 -1.76 12.71 -8.43
N TRP A 130 -0.88 12.19 -7.58
CA TRP A 130 0.38 11.58 -8.03
C TRP A 130 0.47 10.12 -7.62
N CYS A 131 0.83 9.28 -8.57
CA CYS A 131 1.16 7.89 -8.31
C CYS A 131 2.64 7.64 -8.60
N VAL A 132 3.25 6.75 -7.84
CA VAL A 132 4.64 6.33 -8.00
C VAL A 132 4.66 4.81 -8.13
N TYR A 133 5.06 4.36 -9.30
CA TYR A 133 5.21 2.95 -9.63
C TYR A 133 6.68 2.55 -9.45
N VAL A 134 6.92 1.74 -8.43
CA VAL A 134 8.27 1.31 -7.99
C VAL A 134 8.49 -0.12 -8.48
N SER A 135 8.99 -0.27 -9.71
CA SER A 135 9.18 -1.59 -10.31
C SER A 135 10.18 -1.55 -11.46
N ASP A 136 10.91 -2.65 -11.64
CA ASP A 136 11.72 -2.94 -12.84
C ASP A 136 10.86 -3.41 -14.03
N LYS A 137 9.60 -3.78 -13.79
CA LYS A 137 8.68 -4.26 -14.82
C LYS A 137 8.05 -3.11 -15.56
N ALA A 138 7.99 -3.19 -16.89
CA ALA A 138 7.22 -2.23 -17.67
C ALA A 138 5.74 -2.24 -17.24
N PRO A 139 5.09 -1.05 -17.18
CA PRO A 139 3.64 -0.98 -16.99
C PRO A 139 2.91 -1.63 -18.17
N PRO A 140 1.62 -1.99 -18.03
CA PRO A 140 0.81 -2.48 -19.14
C PRO A 140 0.86 -1.53 -20.35
N LEU A 141 0.79 -2.07 -21.56
CA LEU A 141 0.96 -1.29 -22.80
C LEU A 141 -0.06 -0.15 -22.90
N GLU A 142 -1.33 -0.45 -22.64
CA GLU A 142 -2.47 0.48 -22.72
C GLU A 142 -2.72 1.24 -21.41
N ALA A 143 -1.74 1.27 -20.51
CA ALA A 143 -1.91 1.90 -19.22
C ALA A 143 -1.91 3.44 -19.31
N ASP A 144 -2.80 4.07 -18.56
CA ASP A 144 -2.76 5.52 -18.33
C ASP A 144 -1.61 5.87 -17.38
N LYS A 145 -0.56 6.48 -17.93
CA LYS A 145 0.65 6.90 -17.20
C LYS A 145 0.60 8.38 -16.82
N SER A 146 -0.55 9.04 -17.03
CA SER A 146 -0.72 10.42 -16.61
C SER A 146 -0.55 10.53 -15.10
N GLN A 147 0.27 11.48 -14.68
CA GLN A 147 0.60 11.71 -13.28
C GLN A 147 1.21 10.49 -12.55
N VAL A 148 1.94 9.64 -13.29
CA VAL A 148 2.66 8.49 -12.74
C VAL A 148 4.17 8.69 -12.88
N TYR A 149 4.89 8.65 -11.76
CA TYR A 149 6.35 8.52 -11.75
C TYR A 149 6.73 7.04 -11.83
N LEU A 150 7.59 6.69 -12.80
CA LEU A 150 8.13 5.34 -12.93
C LEU A 150 9.55 5.33 -12.35
N VAL A 151 9.76 4.55 -11.31
CA VAL A 151 11.06 4.46 -10.61
C VAL A 151 11.40 3.00 -10.34
N ASN A 152 12.69 2.69 -10.24
CA ASN A 152 13.13 1.32 -9.96
C ASN A 152 13.28 1.07 -8.46
N LYS A 153 13.58 2.11 -7.69
CA LYS A 153 13.80 2.04 -6.23
C LYS A 153 13.10 3.18 -5.51
N LEU A 154 12.82 2.99 -4.22
CA LEU A 154 12.26 4.04 -3.36
C LEU A 154 13.19 5.25 -3.24
N THR A 155 14.51 5.04 -3.32
CA THR A 155 15.52 6.10 -3.29
C THR A 155 15.50 6.99 -4.54
N ASP A 156 14.86 6.55 -5.62
CA ASP A 156 14.76 7.30 -6.87
C ASP A 156 13.52 8.21 -6.92
N ILE A 157 12.67 8.15 -5.88
CA ILE A 157 11.48 8.99 -5.77
C ILE A 157 11.90 10.45 -5.65
N PRO A 158 11.45 11.35 -6.54
CA PRO A 158 11.78 12.77 -6.45
C PRO A 158 11.37 13.35 -5.10
N GLY A 159 12.25 14.12 -4.46
CA GLY A 159 11.97 14.74 -3.17
C GLY A 159 10.87 15.83 -3.20
N SER A 160 10.50 16.30 -4.40
CA SER A 160 9.60 17.43 -4.67
C SER A 160 8.30 17.01 -5.39
N ILE A 161 7.73 15.85 -5.07
CA ILE A 161 6.41 15.49 -5.59
C ILE A 161 5.38 16.42 -4.93
N GLU A 162 4.93 17.44 -5.69
CA GLU A 162 3.94 18.47 -5.30
C GLU A 162 2.62 18.34 -6.07
#